data_AF-A0A811R4V5-F1
#
_entry.id   AF-A0A811R4V5-F1
#
_cell.length_a   1.000
_cell.length_b   1.000
_cell.length_c   1.000
_cell.angle_alpha   90.00
_cell.angle_beta   90.00
_cell.angle_gamma   90.00
#
_symmetry.space_group_name_H-M   'P 1'
#
loop_
_entity.id
_entity.type
_entity.pdbx_description
1 polymer ?
#
loop_
_entity_poly.entity_id
_entity_poly.type
_entity_poly.pdbx_seq_one_letter_code
_entity_poly.pdbx_strand_id
1 'polypeptide(L)'
;MLGFLHNERVVNEAFSARFVRTSASCPPLDTQRRWLALDARGGRVLHHRADEHAGRVLFDRDDAASVGIRLAVWDPLSAAGGGHLELPVPVLPRRPHCWNAALLCCDQNGLQDHAGGTFRVVLVGTDHEGTFACVYTSLGPAAWSEPIYTAQHPDPGGAGGGYADPMRGAVVRNAFYFLFQGRTSILKYDLATGDMSVIRLPPASHSGRSILCTVLTTTEDGGLGFARVEGDKLCLWSMEARPNGGALAMEWTQGRVIDLRSLLPVINLLGFADGLGMILVWTIN
;
A
#
# COMPACT_ATOMS: atom_id res chain seq x y z
N MET A 1 18.32 -8.22 -0.61
CA MET A 1 17.61 -7.04 -1.16
C MET A 1 18.50 -6.38 -2.21
N LEU A 2 17.98 -6.15 -3.41
CA LEU A 2 18.73 -5.57 -4.54
C LEU A 2 18.73 -4.03 -4.52
N GLY A 3 17.69 -3.43 -3.93
CA GLY A 3 17.52 -1.99 -3.81
C GLY A 3 16.14 -1.63 -3.24
N PHE A 4 15.84 -0.33 -3.23
CA PHE A 4 14.51 0.20 -2.91
C PHE A 4 14.04 1.17 -3.99
N LEU A 5 12.73 1.36 -4.09
CA LEU A 5 12.11 2.36 -4.95
C LEU A 5 11.66 3.55 -4.12
N HIS A 6 11.86 4.75 -4.64
CA HIS A 6 11.25 5.94 -4.09
C HIS A 6 10.64 6.79 -5.21
N ASN A 7 9.51 7.41 -4.89
CA ASN A 7 8.84 8.32 -5.80
C ASN A 7 9.45 9.71 -5.62
N GLU A 8 9.94 10.29 -6.71
CA GLU A 8 10.45 11.66 -6.75
C GLU A 8 9.46 12.55 -7.49
N ARG A 9 9.20 13.74 -6.94
CA ARG A 9 8.55 14.83 -7.66
C ARG A 9 9.64 15.82 -8.04
N VAL A 10 9.95 15.90 -9.33
CA VAL A 10 10.84 16.94 -9.85
C VAL A 10 10.01 18.19 -10.12
N VAL A 11 10.47 19.35 -9.64
CA VAL A 11 9.76 20.62 -9.80
C VAL A 11 9.59 20.90 -11.31
N ASN A 12 8.36 21.15 -11.75
CA ASN A 12 7.96 21.33 -13.16
C ASN A 12 8.10 20.10 -14.08
N GLU A 13 8.28 18.89 -13.53
CA GLU A 13 8.24 17.65 -14.30
C GLU A 13 7.19 16.67 -13.74
N ALA A 14 6.87 15.65 -14.54
CA ALA A 14 6.01 14.54 -14.11
C ALA A 14 6.69 13.70 -13.01
N PHE A 15 5.88 13.09 -12.13
CA PHE A 15 6.40 12.18 -11.10
C PHE A 15 7.22 11.03 -11.71
N SER A 16 8.22 10.56 -10.98
CA SER A 16 9.03 9.41 -11.40
C SER A 16 9.28 8.44 -10.25
N ALA A 17 9.40 7.16 -10.60
CA ALA A 17 9.84 6.11 -9.68
C ALA A 17 11.31 5.82 -9.96
N ARG A 18 12.15 6.07 -8.96
CA ARG A 18 13.60 5.86 -9.04
C ARG A 18 14.01 4.66 -8.21
N PHE A 19 14.81 3.80 -8.81
CA PHE A 19 15.41 2.66 -8.12
C PHE A 19 16.78 3.04 -7.55
N VAL A 20 16.95 2.80 -6.25
CA VAL A 20 18.21 2.98 -5.54
C VAL A 20 18.76 1.62 -5.19
N ARG A 21 19.90 1.28 -5.81
CA ARG A 21 20.61 0.02 -5.58
C ARG A 21 21.21 -0.01 -4.18
N THR A 22 21.08 -1.15 -3.51
CA THR A 22 21.79 -1.43 -2.25
C THR A 22 23.04 -2.27 -2.44
N SER A 23 23.29 -2.76 -3.67
CA SER A 23 24.48 -3.52 -4.03
C SER A 23 24.96 -3.16 -5.44
N ALA A 24 26.29 -3.15 -5.63
CA ALA A 24 26.91 -2.99 -6.94
C ALA A 24 26.62 -4.15 -7.90
N SER A 25 26.26 -5.33 -7.38
CA SER A 25 25.88 -6.51 -8.17
C SER A 25 24.49 -6.41 -8.81
N CYS A 26 23.68 -5.41 -8.44
CA CYS A 26 22.38 -5.17 -9.06
C CYS A 26 22.56 -4.38 -10.36
N PRO A 27 21.96 -4.83 -11.48
CA PRO A 27 22.01 -4.08 -12.74
C PRO A 27 21.44 -2.67 -12.54
N PRO A 28 21.99 -1.65 -13.21
CA PRO A 28 21.36 -0.33 -13.21
C PRO A 28 19.97 -0.45 -13.81
N LEU A 29 18.96 0.03 -13.09
CA LEU A 29 17.58 0.11 -13.59
C LEU A 29 17.27 1.56 -13.89
N ASP A 30 16.70 1.80 -15.07
CA ASP A 30 16.34 3.14 -15.51
C ASP A 30 15.19 3.72 -14.68
N THR A 31 15.27 5.03 -14.43
CA THR A 31 14.20 5.80 -13.79
C THR A 31 12.94 5.71 -14.62
N GLN A 32 11.84 5.30 -14.00
CA GLN A 32 10.55 5.18 -14.65
C GLN A 32 9.83 6.54 -14.61
N ARG A 33 10.11 7.37 -15.62
CA ARG A 33 9.48 8.70 -15.77
C ARG A 33 7.97 8.56 -15.99
N ARG A 34 7.17 9.46 -15.40
CA ARG A 34 5.68 9.47 -15.43
C ARG A 34 5.03 8.30 -14.68
N TRP A 35 5.79 7.53 -13.90
CA TRP A 35 5.25 6.42 -13.11
C TRP A 35 5.52 6.64 -11.62
N LEU A 36 4.56 6.21 -10.80
CA LEU A 36 4.63 6.20 -9.34
C LEU A 36 4.59 4.75 -8.86
N ALA A 37 5.57 4.34 -8.08
CA ALA A 37 5.55 3.06 -7.37
C ALA A 37 4.48 3.05 -6.29
N LEU A 38 3.61 2.04 -6.36
CA LEU A 38 2.53 1.75 -5.42
C LEU A 38 2.92 0.71 -4.39
N ASP A 39 3.44 -0.40 -4.90
CA ASP A 39 3.73 -1.60 -4.15
C ASP A 39 4.80 -2.40 -4.90
N ALA A 40 5.61 -3.18 -4.19
CA ALA A 40 6.67 -3.99 -4.78
C ALA A 40 6.81 -5.32 -4.04
N ARG A 41 6.53 -6.43 -4.74
CA ARG A 41 6.40 -7.78 -4.17
C ARG A 41 6.73 -8.83 -5.22
N GLY A 42 7.32 -9.95 -4.79
CA GLY A 42 7.66 -11.07 -5.69
C GLY A 42 8.58 -10.64 -6.84
N GLY A 43 9.47 -9.67 -6.60
CA GLY A 43 10.35 -9.11 -7.63
C GLY A 43 9.67 -8.16 -8.63
N ARG A 44 8.36 -7.94 -8.52
CA ARG A 44 7.59 -7.04 -9.40
C ARG A 44 7.16 -5.77 -8.68
N VAL A 45 6.83 -4.76 -9.48
CA VAL A 45 6.44 -3.44 -9.00
C VAL A 45 5.11 -3.06 -9.63
N LEU A 46 4.16 -2.64 -8.80
CA LEU A 46 2.93 -2.01 -9.26
C LEU A 46 3.19 -0.52 -9.44
N HIS A 47 2.92 0.00 -10.63
CA HIS A 47 3.02 1.40 -10.95
C HIS A 47 1.65 2.01 -11.22
N HIS A 48 1.55 3.31 -10.96
CA HIS A 48 0.47 4.16 -11.45
C HIS A 48 1.05 5.23 -12.36
N ARG A 49 0.44 5.45 -13.52
CA ARG A 49 0.87 6.51 -14.42
C ARG A 49 0.44 7.85 -13.84
N ALA A 50 1.42 8.65 -13.43
CA ALA A 50 1.18 10.02 -13.04
C ALA A 50 0.89 10.85 -14.29
N ASP A 51 -0.28 11.48 -14.31
CA ASP A 51 -0.56 12.53 -15.27
C ASP A 51 0.09 13.84 -14.78
N GLU A 52 0.41 14.75 -15.68
CA GLU A 52 1.14 16.00 -15.38
C GLU A 52 0.39 16.91 -14.39
N HIS A 53 -0.90 16.64 -14.16
CA HIS A 53 -1.80 17.40 -13.29
C HIS A 53 -2.23 16.65 -12.01
N ALA A 54 -1.89 15.37 -11.84
CA ALA A 54 -2.40 14.55 -10.74
C ALA A 54 -1.32 14.21 -9.71
N GLY A 55 -1.30 14.96 -8.60
CA GLY A 55 -0.77 14.43 -7.36
C GLY A 55 -1.57 13.20 -6.92
N ARG A 56 -0.94 12.29 -6.18
CA ARG A 56 -1.54 11.07 -5.60
C ARG A 56 -2.64 11.33 -4.56
N VAL A 57 -3.13 12.55 -4.53
CA VAL A 57 -3.88 13.16 -3.47
C VAL A 57 -4.74 14.27 -4.07
N LEU A 58 -6.05 14.03 -4.15
CA LEU A 58 -7.06 15.05 -4.40
C LEU A 58 -7.30 15.85 -3.08
N PHE A 59 -6.26 16.44 -2.49
CA PHE A 59 -6.47 17.46 -1.44
C PHE A 59 -6.79 18.83 -2.02
N ASP A 60 -6.64 19.01 -3.34
CA ASP A 60 -7.12 20.21 -3.99
C ASP A 60 -8.52 19.98 -4.53
N ARG A 61 -9.49 20.71 -3.97
CA ARG A 61 -10.91 20.60 -4.29
C ARG A 61 -11.25 21.10 -5.69
N ASP A 62 -10.32 21.79 -6.37
CA ASP A 62 -10.67 22.64 -7.51
C ASP A 62 -9.97 22.35 -8.84
N ASP A 63 -9.01 21.43 -8.97
CA ASP A 63 -8.37 21.18 -10.28
C ASP A 63 -8.93 19.96 -11.02
N ALA A 64 -9.99 20.24 -11.76
CA ALA A 64 -10.70 19.33 -12.66
C ALA A 64 -9.90 19.09 -13.96
N ALA A 65 -9.05 18.06 -13.97
CA ALA A 65 -8.68 17.33 -15.19
C ALA A 65 -8.77 15.82 -14.92
N SER A 66 -9.57 15.12 -15.72
CA SER A 66 -9.93 13.73 -15.52
C SER A 66 -8.74 12.77 -15.69
N VAL A 67 -8.14 12.34 -14.60
CA VAL A 67 -7.12 11.29 -14.66
C VAL A 67 -7.75 9.95 -14.31
N GLY A 68 -7.81 9.06 -15.31
CA GLY A 68 -8.23 7.67 -15.10
C GLY A 68 -7.18 6.90 -14.31
N ILE A 69 -7.61 5.89 -13.54
CA ILE A 69 -6.71 4.98 -12.83
C ILE A 69 -5.98 4.12 -13.88
N ARG A 70 -4.73 4.48 -14.17
CA ARG A 70 -3.86 3.72 -15.09
C ARG A 70 -2.80 3.00 -14.29
N LEU A 71 -2.85 1.67 -14.29
CA LEU A 71 -1.97 0.80 -13.53
C LEU A 71 -1.14 -0.05 -14.46
N ALA A 72 0.06 -0.39 -14.02
CA ALA A 72 0.94 -1.28 -14.74
C ALA A 72 1.77 -2.13 -13.78
N VAL A 73 2.12 -3.34 -14.18
CA VAL A 73 3.03 -4.22 -13.44
C VAL A 73 4.35 -4.26 -14.17
N TRP A 74 5.40 -3.84 -13.47
CA TRP A 74 6.76 -3.81 -13.98
C TRP A 74 7.61 -4.94 -13.36
N ASP A 75 8.20 -5.77 -14.20
CA ASP A 75 9.26 -6.71 -13.88
C ASP A 75 10.61 -6.09 -14.28
N PRO A 76 11.40 -5.57 -13.32
CA PRO A 76 12.68 -4.94 -13.58
C PRO A 76 13.75 -5.89 -14.12
N LEU A 77 13.61 -7.19 -13.89
CA LEU A 77 14.61 -8.20 -14.25
C LEU A 77 14.19 -9.02 -15.48
N SER A 78 13.09 -8.64 -16.13
CA SER A 78 12.66 -9.31 -17.36
C SER A 78 13.69 -9.12 -18.46
N ALA A 79 14.26 -10.25 -18.94
CA ALA A 79 15.34 -10.30 -19.91
C ALA A 79 15.00 -9.66 -21.28
N ALA A 80 13.71 -9.45 -21.58
CA ALA A 80 13.23 -9.01 -22.89
C ALA A 80 13.08 -7.49 -23.04
N GLY A 81 13.50 -6.66 -22.07
CA GLY A 81 13.40 -5.20 -22.15
C GLY A 81 11.96 -4.64 -22.19
N GLY A 82 10.95 -5.51 -22.05
CA GLY A 82 9.52 -5.20 -22.10
C GLY A 82 8.77 -5.60 -20.82
N GLY A 83 9.43 -5.60 -19.66
CA GLY A 83 8.84 -6.03 -18.39
C GLY A 83 7.69 -5.16 -17.87
N HIS A 84 7.23 -4.15 -18.62
CA HIS A 84 6.21 -3.19 -18.20
C HIS A 84 4.86 -3.54 -18.82
N LEU A 85 4.02 -4.26 -18.09
CA LEU A 85 2.68 -4.67 -18.53
C LEU A 85 1.64 -3.64 -18.06
N GLU A 86 1.12 -2.83 -18.99
CA GLU A 86 -0.03 -1.97 -18.71
C GLU A 86 -1.30 -2.80 -18.52
N LEU A 87 -2.03 -2.52 -17.44
CA LEU A 87 -3.30 -3.16 -17.15
C LEU A 87 -4.43 -2.44 -17.89
N PRO A 88 -5.53 -3.14 -18.23
CA PRO A 88 -6.74 -2.47 -18.69
C PRO A 88 -7.17 -1.40 -17.69
N VAL A 89 -7.81 -0.32 -18.16
CA VAL A 89 -8.36 0.69 -17.24
C VAL A 89 -9.54 0.07 -16.48
N PRO A 90 -9.60 0.17 -15.13
CA PRO A 90 -10.75 -0.31 -14.37
C PRO A 90 -12.02 0.42 -14.80
N VAL A 91 -13.07 -0.32 -15.10
CA VAL A 91 -14.39 0.23 -15.37
C VAL A 91 -15.09 0.41 -14.03
N LEU A 92 -15.19 1.66 -13.57
CA LEU A 92 -15.83 2.00 -12.30
C LEU A 92 -17.15 2.75 -12.58
N PRO A 93 -18.23 2.44 -11.85
CA PRO A 93 -19.53 3.10 -12.06
C PRO A 93 -19.48 4.59 -11.73
N ARG A 94 -18.58 4.99 -10.81
CA ARG A 94 -18.39 6.35 -10.35
C ARG A 94 -16.90 6.65 -10.18
N ARG A 95 -16.58 7.92 -10.12
CA ARG A 95 -15.21 8.37 -9.85
C ARG A 95 -14.92 8.24 -8.35
N PRO A 96 -13.87 7.52 -7.95
CA PRO A 96 -13.45 7.49 -6.56
C PRO A 96 -12.86 8.84 -6.16
N HIS A 97 -13.22 9.31 -4.97
CA HIS A 97 -12.57 10.46 -4.34
C HIS A 97 -11.18 10.11 -3.78
N CYS A 98 -10.91 8.83 -3.55
CA CYS A 98 -9.58 8.31 -3.25
C CYS A 98 -9.49 6.83 -3.60
N TRP A 99 -8.27 6.34 -3.77
CA TRP A 99 -8.03 4.93 -4.06
C TRP A 99 -6.60 4.53 -3.70
N ASN A 100 -6.40 3.23 -3.52
CA ASN A 100 -5.10 2.61 -3.38
C ASN A 100 -5.11 1.23 -4.05
N ALA A 101 -3.95 0.70 -4.42
CA ALA A 101 -3.85 -0.61 -5.03
C ALA A 101 -2.61 -1.35 -4.54
N ALA A 102 -2.71 -2.67 -4.47
CA ALA A 102 -1.61 -3.53 -4.05
C ALA A 102 -1.50 -4.78 -4.91
N LEU A 103 -0.28 -5.30 -4.98
CA LEU A 103 0.11 -6.43 -5.82
C LEU A 103 0.24 -7.69 -4.96
N LEU A 104 -0.16 -8.82 -5.51
CA LEU A 104 0.19 -10.13 -5.00
C LEU A 104 0.75 -10.95 -6.17
N CYS A 105 2.01 -11.35 -6.05
CA CYS A 105 2.58 -12.35 -6.96
C CYS A 105 2.24 -13.73 -6.41
N CYS A 106 1.73 -14.61 -7.26
CA CYS A 106 1.48 -16.00 -6.92
C CYS A 106 2.68 -16.82 -7.36
N ASP A 107 3.42 -17.36 -6.39
CA ASP A 107 4.51 -18.29 -6.67
C ASP A 107 3.89 -19.63 -7.07
N GLN A 108 4.01 -19.99 -8.34
CA GLN A 108 3.92 -21.41 -8.69
C GLN A 108 5.25 -22.05 -8.29
N ASN A 109 5.28 -22.61 -7.07
CA ASN A 109 6.25 -23.62 -6.62
C ASN A 109 7.70 -23.23 -6.31
N GLY A 110 8.00 -22.09 -5.69
CA GLY A 110 9.28 -21.88 -4.97
C GLY A 110 10.57 -22.09 -5.80
N LEU A 111 10.42 -22.21 -7.11
CA LEU A 111 11.47 -22.32 -8.09
C LEU A 111 11.44 -21.00 -8.83
N GLN A 112 12.56 -20.27 -8.72
CA GLN A 112 12.83 -19.12 -9.56
C GLN A 112 12.73 -19.55 -11.01
N ASP A 113 11.60 -19.32 -11.65
CA ASP A 113 11.53 -19.27 -13.11
C ASP A 113 10.89 -17.95 -13.54
N HIS A 114 11.81 -17.01 -13.71
CA HIS A 114 11.93 -16.07 -14.81
C HIS A 114 10.68 -15.87 -15.71
N ALA A 115 10.17 -14.64 -15.70
CA ALA A 115 9.35 -13.99 -16.74
C ALA A 115 7.87 -14.39 -16.92
N GLY A 116 7.29 -15.32 -16.14
CA GLY A 116 5.91 -15.80 -16.40
C GLY A 116 4.92 -15.82 -15.23
N GLY A 117 5.37 -15.57 -13.99
CA GLY A 117 4.55 -15.75 -12.77
C GLY A 117 3.19 -15.02 -12.80
N THR A 118 2.14 -15.70 -12.32
CA THR A 118 0.80 -15.11 -12.22
C THR A 118 0.75 -14.10 -11.09
N PHE A 119 -0.09 -13.09 -11.24
CA PHE A 119 -0.25 -12.05 -10.24
C PHE A 119 -1.70 -11.59 -10.17
N ARG A 120 -2.03 -10.97 -9.04
CA ARG A 120 -3.30 -10.29 -8.79
C ARG A 120 -3.04 -8.86 -8.34
N VAL A 121 -3.86 -7.94 -8.80
CA VAL A 121 -3.88 -6.56 -8.30
C VAL A 121 -5.24 -6.30 -7.69
N VAL A 122 -5.26 -5.86 -6.44
CA VAL A 122 -6.47 -5.40 -5.78
C VAL A 122 -6.46 -3.89 -5.77
N LEU A 123 -7.47 -3.28 -6.39
CA LEU A 123 -7.76 -1.87 -6.31
C LEU A 123 -8.85 -1.68 -5.26
N VAL A 124 -8.60 -0.83 -4.27
CA VAL A 124 -9.61 -0.36 -3.32
C VAL A 124 -9.84 1.11 -3.53
N GLY A 125 -11.07 1.56 -3.40
CA GLY A 125 -11.40 2.95 -3.52
C GLY A 125 -12.63 3.30 -2.72
N THR A 126 -12.88 4.58 -2.59
CA THR A 126 -14.11 5.06 -2.00
C THR A 126 -14.68 6.14 -2.91
N ASP A 127 -15.99 6.04 -3.15
CA ASP A 127 -16.80 7.02 -3.87
C ASP A 127 -18.03 7.39 -3.01
N HIS A 128 -19.02 8.05 -3.60
CA HIS A 128 -20.24 8.46 -2.90
C HIS A 128 -21.17 7.30 -2.51
N GLU A 129 -21.08 6.12 -3.14
CA GLU A 129 -21.84 4.92 -2.75
C GLU A 129 -21.17 4.18 -1.59
N GLY A 130 -19.86 4.33 -1.45
CA GLY A 130 -19.10 3.80 -0.33
C GLY A 130 -17.74 3.29 -0.75
N THR A 131 -17.21 2.36 0.05
CA THR A 131 -15.90 1.74 -0.22
C THR A 131 -16.08 0.51 -1.10
N PHE A 132 -15.28 0.41 -2.17
CA PHE A 132 -15.30 -0.70 -3.09
C PHE A 132 -13.93 -1.36 -3.22
N ALA A 133 -13.95 -2.59 -3.72
CA ALA A 133 -12.77 -3.27 -4.24
C ALA A 133 -13.06 -3.85 -5.64
N CYS A 134 -12.06 -3.84 -6.52
CA CYS A 134 -12.06 -4.64 -7.74
C CYS A 134 -10.69 -5.28 -7.97
N VAL A 135 -10.68 -6.40 -8.67
CA VAL A 135 -9.51 -7.27 -8.78
C VAL A 135 -9.18 -7.52 -10.24
N TYR A 136 -7.90 -7.36 -10.58
CA TYR A 136 -7.33 -7.85 -11.82
C TYR A 136 -6.53 -9.12 -11.54
N THR A 137 -6.71 -10.16 -12.36
CA THR A 137 -5.95 -11.41 -12.26
C THR A 137 -5.29 -11.71 -13.60
N SER A 138 -3.98 -11.94 -13.61
CA SER A 138 -3.22 -12.16 -14.85
C SER A 138 -3.56 -13.46 -15.60
N LEU A 139 -4.19 -14.43 -14.92
CA LEU A 139 -4.62 -15.71 -15.51
C LEU A 139 -6.01 -15.62 -16.18
N GLY A 140 -6.74 -14.54 -15.95
CA GLY A 140 -8.10 -14.35 -16.45
C GLY A 140 -8.17 -13.56 -17.75
N PRO A 141 -9.39 -13.17 -18.16
CA PRO A 141 -9.58 -12.15 -19.19
C PRO A 141 -8.80 -10.88 -18.84
N ALA A 142 -8.37 -10.14 -19.86
CA ALA A 142 -7.73 -8.83 -19.70
C ALA A 142 -8.77 -7.76 -19.29
N ALA A 143 -9.41 -7.96 -18.14
CA ALA A 143 -10.45 -7.13 -17.57
C ALA A 143 -10.42 -7.18 -16.03
N TRP A 144 -10.92 -6.12 -15.41
CA TRP A 144 -11.14 -6.08 -13.97
C TRP A 144 -12.45 -6.80 -13.62
N SER A 145 -12.53 -7.32 -12.39
CA SER A 145 -13.81 -7.74 -11.83
C SER A 145 -14.76 -6.55 -11.69
N GLU A 146 -16.07 -6.83 -11.66
CA GLU A 146 -17.04 -5.85 -11.22
C GLU A 146 -16.69 -5.33 -9.82
N PRO A 147 -16.87 -4.03 -9.53
CA PRO A 147 -16.65 -3.49 -8.19
C PRO A 147 -17.60 -4.09 -7.17
N ILE A 148 -17.04 -4.55 -6.06
CA ILE A 148 -17.80 -5.05 -4.90
C ILE A 148 -17.75 -3.97 -3.83
N TYR A 149 -18.91 -3.50 -3.37
CA TYR A 149 -19.02 -2.50 -2.32
C TYR A 149 -19.13 -3.16 -0.94
N THR A 150 -18.56 -2.51 0.08
CA THR A 150 -18.75 -2.92 1.47
C THR A 150 -20.20 -2.67 1.91
N ALA A 151 -20.78 -3.62 2.64
CA ALA A 151 -22.06 -3.40 3.30
C ALA A 151 -21.95 -2.39 4.47
N GLN A 152 -20.74 -2.24 5.04
CA GLN A 152 -20.46 -1.32 6.13
C GLN A 152 -19.99 0.01 5.54
N HIS A 153 -20.93 0.92 5.23
CA HIS A 153 -20.56 2.27 4.84
C HIS A 153 -19.98 3.01 6.06
N PRO A 154 -18.68 3.33 6.09
CA PRO A 154 -18.12 4.16 7.15
C PRO A 154 -18.61 5.59 6.88
N ASP A 155 -19.37 6.15 7.81
CA ASP A 155 -20.09 7.43 7.74
C ASP A 155 -19.49 8.46 6.74
N PRO A 156 -20.20 8.86 5.66
CA PRO A 156 -19.70 9.82 4.69
C PRO A 156 -19.66 11.26 5.22
N GLY A 157 -20.32 11.54 6.35
CA GLY A 157 -20.57 12.91 6.83
C GLY A 157 -19.67 13.41 7.98
N GLY A 158 -18.83 12.55 8.58
CA GLY A 158 -17.87 12.98 9.60
C GLY A 158 -16.62 13.58 8.97
N ALA A 159 -15.96 14.52 9.66
CA ALA A 159 -14.71 15.19 9.23
C ALA A 159 -13.50 14.26 8.94
N GLY A 160 -13.71 12.94 8.90
CA GLY A 160 -12.75 11.92 8.49
C GLY A 160 -13.40 10.86 7.61
N GLY A 161 -13.94 11.27 6.45
CA GLY A 161 -14.57 10.38 5.47
C GLY A 161 -13.70 9.14 5.16
N GLY A 162 -14.35 8.07 4.69
CA GLY A 162 -13.66 6.85 4.27
C GLY A 162 -12.70 7.15 3.12
N TYR A 163 -11.41 7.32 3.43
CA TYR A 163 -10.39 7.50 2.42
C TYR A 163 -9.30 6.44 2.55
N ALA A 164 -8.95 5.78 1.44
CA ALA A 164 -7.77 4.91 1.36
C ALA A 164 -6.50 5.76 1.36
N ASP A 165 -5.63 5.54 2.34
CA ASP A 165 -4.37 6.27 2.46
C ASP A 165 -3.38 5.83 1.37
N PRO A 166 -2.62 6.75 0.75
CA PRO A 166 -1.66 6.44 -0.31
C PRO A 166 -0.34 5.86 0.25
N MET A 167 -0.46 4.88 1.14
CA MET A 167 0.66 4.14 1.73
C MET A 167 0.67 2.71 1.20
N ARG A 168 1.85 2.09 1.17
CA ARG A 168 1.97 0.68 0.81
C ARG A 168 1.10 -0.18 1.75
N GLY A 169 0.23 -1.00 1.17
CA GLY A 169 -0.58 -1.96 1.92
C GLY A 169 0.25 -3.16 2.40
N ALA A 170 -0.25 -3.88 3.40
CA ALA A 170 0.30 -5.16 3.83
C ALA A 170 -0.50 -6.32 3.21
N VAL A 171 0.15 -7.47 3.01
CA VAL A 171 -0.55 -8.74 2.80
C VAL A 171 -0.09 -9.72 3.83
N VAL A 172 -1.08 -10.30 4.49
CA VAL A 172 -0.89 -11.33 5.50
C VAL A 172 -1.81 -12.46 5.12
N ARG A 173 -1.21 -13.65 4.96
CA ARG A 173 -1.93 -14.86 4.54
C ARG A 173 -2.69 -14.62 3.24
N ASN A 174 -4.02 -14.57 3.31
CA ASN A 174 -4.91 -14.44 2.15
C ASN A 174 -5.74 -13.14 2.18
N ALA A 175 -5.20 -12.05 2.75
CA ALA A 175 -5.89 -10.78 2.80
C ALA A 175 -4.95 -9.60 2.55
N PHE A 176 -5.47 -8.59 1.88
CA PHE A 176 -4.85 -7.27 1.75
C PHE A 176 -5.32 -6.36 2.86
N TYR A 177 -4.41 -5.50 3.33
CA TYR A 177 -4.65 -4.53 4.38
C TYR A 177 -4.17 -3.17 3.91
N PHE A 178 -5.05 -2.19 3.96
CA PHE A 178 -4.76 -0.81 3.56
C PHE A 178 -5.05 0.12 4.72
N LEU A 179 -4.17 1.09 4.99
CA LEU A 179 -4.51 2.17 5.92
C LEU A 179 -5.71 2.96 5.38
N PHE A 180 -6.60 3.31 6.29
CA PHE A 180 -7.91 3.84 5.96
C PHE A 180 -8.33 4.93 6.95
N GLN A 181 -9.20 5.84 6.50
CA GLN A 181 -9.75 6.96 7.29
C GLN A 181 -8.66 7.80 7.95
N GLY A 182 -7.69 8.24 7.16
CA GLY A 182 -6.58 9.04 7.66
C GLY A 182 -5.78 8.27 8.71
N ARG A 183 -5.51 6.98 8.45
CA ARG A 183 -4.72 6.09 9.31
C ARG A 183 -5.26 5.91 10.73
N THR A 184 -6.58 5.98 10.89
CA THR A 184 -7.29 5.64 12.14
C THR A 184 -7.87 4.23 12.12
N SER A 185 -7.94 3.62 10.94
CA SER A 185 -8.40 2.25 10.73
C SER A 185 -7.63 1.58 9.59
N ILE A 186 -7.91 0.30 9.38
CA ILE A 186 -7.39 -0.53 8.30
C ILE A 186 -8.57 -1.12 7.55
N LEU A 187 -8.59 -0.97 6.23
CA LEU A 187 -9.47 -1.73 5.36
C LEU A 187 -8.83 -3.09 5.06
N LYS A 188 -9.48 -4.17 5.51
CA LYS A 188 -9.15 -5.55 5.14
C LYS A 188 -9.95 -5.92 3.89
N TYR A 189 -9.29 -6.52 2.90
CA TYR A 189 -9.93 -7.21 1.78
C TYR A 189 -9.52 -8.69 1.79
N ASP A 190 -10.49 -9.59 1.97
CA ASP A 190 -10.25 -11.03 2.01
C ASP A 190 -10.27 -11.63 0.60
N LEU A 191 -9.18 -12.27 0.19
CA LEU A 191 -9.05 -12.79 -1.17
C LEU A 191 -9.85 -14.08 -1.40
N ALA A 192 -10.25 -14.79 -0.35
CA ALA A 192 -11.04 -16.02 -0.48
C ALA A 192 -12.52 -15.70 -0.66
N THR A 193 -13.03 -14.74 0.12
CA THR A 193 -14.47 -14.43 0.12
C THR A 193 -14.81 -13.22 -0.75
N GLY A 194 -13.84 -12.34 -1.02
CA GLY A 194 -14.07 -11.05 -1.66
C GLY A 194 -14.66 -10.00 -0.71
N ASP A 195 -14.79 -10.32 0.58
CA ASP A 195 -15.38 -9.42 1.57
C ASP A 195 -14.41 -8.33 2.02
N MET A 196 -14.97 -7.18 2.37
CA MET A 196 -14.27 -6.10 3.03
C MET A 196 -14.73 -5.93 4.47
N SER A 197 -13.79 -5.58 5.35
CA SER A 197 -14.10 -5.17 6.72
C SER A 197 -13.14 -4.10 7.20
N VAL A 198 -13.58 -3.33 8.20
CA VAL A 198 -12.77 -2.26 8.80
C VAL A 198 -12.29 -2.69 10.17
N ILE A 199 -10.97 -2.63 10.37
CA ILE A 199 -10.30 -2.89 11.64
C ILE A 199 -9.87 -1.55 12.22
N ARG A 200 -10.36 -1.20 13.41
CA ARG A 200 -9.94 0.06 14.07
C ARG A 200 -8.51 -0.08 14.59
N LEU A 201 -7.72 0.97 14.45
CA LEU A 201 -6.42 1.06 15.10
C LEU A 201 -6.59 1.53 16.55
N PRO A 202 -5.67 1.18 17.46
CA PRO A 202 -5.60 1.77 18.79
C PRO A 202 -5.53 3.31 18.68
N PRO A 203 -6.23 4.06 19.56
CA PRO A 203 -6.18 5.52 19.57
C PRO A 203 -4.73 6.02 19.71
N ALA A 204 -4.37 7.06 18.95
CA ALA A 204 -3.07 7.70 19.11
C ALA A 204 -3.06 8.56 20.38
N SER A 205 -1.98 8.50 21.14
CA SER A 205 -1.83 9.25 22.40
C SER A 205 -1.61 10.77 22.21
N HIS A 206 -1.18 11.22 21.02
CA HIS A 206 -0.97 12.63 20.69
C HIS A 206 -1.65 13.02 19.37
N SER A 207 -2.51 14.03 19.40
CA SER A 207 -3.27 14.53 18.26
C SER A 207 -2.39 15.41 17.36
N GLY A 208 -2.14 14.96 16.12
CA GLY A 208 -1.48 15.76 15.09
C GLY A 208 -0.45 14.98 14.29
N ARG A 209 0.81 14.95 14.76
CA ARG A 209 1.93 14.29 14.03
C ARG A 209 1.87 12.76 14.03
N SER A 210 1.33 12.16 15.10
CA SER A 210 1.38 10.71 15.31
C SER A 210 0.53 9.93 14.30
N ILE A 211 -0.64 10.47 13.95
CA ILE A 211 -1.59 9.83 13.03
C ILE A 211 -0.97 9.70 11.63
N LEU A 212 -0.23 10.72 11.18
CA LEU A 212 0.43 10.75 9.86
C LEU A 212 1.70 9.88 9.79
N CYS A 213 2.17 9.32 10.90
CA CYS A 213 3.38 8.51 10.98
C CYS A 213 3.05 7.04 11.31
N THR A 214 2.00 6.50 10.68
CA THR A 214 1.64 5.08 10.78
C THR A 214 1.96 4.35 9.48
N VAL A 215 2.58 3.17 9.58
CA VAL A 215 2.81 2.22 8.47
C VAL A 215 2.38 0.81 8.88
N LEU A 216 1.85 0.04 7.94
CA LEU A 216 1.58 -1.38 8.17
C LEU A 216 2.88 -2.18 8.12
N THR A 217 2.94 -3.23 8.92
CA THR A 217 4.07 -4.15 9.00
C THR A 217 3.58 -5.59 8.99
N THR A 218 4.51 -6.52 8.82
CA THR A 218 4.29 -7.94 9.13
C THR A 218 5.16 -8.33 10.32
N THR A 219 4.60 -9.10 11.23
CA THR A 219 5.30 -9.59 12.43
C THR A 219 6.20 -10.78 12.07
N GLU A 220 7.11 -11.17 12.96
CA GLU A 220 8.05 -12.27 12.72
C GLU A 220 7.36 -13.62 12.47
N ASP A 221 6.18 -13.83 13.08
CA ASP A 221 5.31 -14.98 12.87
C ASP A 221 4.40 -14.85 11.63
N GLY A 222 4.61 -13.82 10.80
CA GLY A 222 3.85 -13.56 9.58
C GLY A 222 2.44 -13.01 9.84
N GLY A 223 2.18 -12.50 11.04
CA GLY A 223 0.94 -11.81 11.41
C GLY A 223 0.88 -10.36 10.95
N LEU A 224 -0.29 -9.74 11.13
CA LEU A 224 -0.51 -8.34 10.83
C LEU A 224 0.03 -7.46 11.96
N GLY A 225 0.85 -6.48 11.61
CA GLY A 225 1.30 -5.46 12.54
C GLY A 225 1.15 -4.05 11.98
N PHE A 226 1.41 -3.07 12.84
CA PHE A 226 1.69 -1.72 12.40
C PHE A 226 2.74 -1.07 13.30
N ALA A 227 3.41 -0.07 12.75
CA ALA A 227 4.31 0.80 13.50
C ALA A 227 3.78 2.22 13.44
N ARG A 228 3.81 2.90 14.59
CA ARG A 228 3.36 4.29 14.72
C ARG A 228 4.35 5.09 15.54
N VAL A 229 4.67 6.30 15.09
CA VAL A 229 5.40 7.27 15.91
C VAL A 229 4.42 7.97 16.85
N GLU A 230 4.67 7.91 18.15
CA GLU A 230 3.92 8.61 19.18
C GLU A 230 4.87 9.48 20.01
N GLY A 231 4.84 10.79 19.77
CA GLY A 231 5.83 11.72 20.33
C GLY A 231 7.23 11.40 19.78
N ASP A 232 8.11 10.96 20.68
CA ASP A 232 9.49 10.53 20.36
C ASP A 232 9.67 9.01 20.43
N LYS A 233 8.58 8.25 20.42
CA LYS A 233 8.62 6.79 20.51
C LYS A 233 8.10 6.18 19.21
N LEU A 234 8.78 5.13 18.75
CA LEU A 234 8.24 4.23 17.75
C LEU A 234 7.59 3.04 18.47
N CYS A 235 6.27 2.97 18.40
CA CYS A 235 5.46 1.92 19.00
C CYS A 235 5.15 0.86 17.95
N LEU A 236 5.55 -0.38 18.20
CA LEU A 236 5.21 -1.54 17.37
C LEU A 236 4.01 -2.25 17.96
N TRP A 237 3.06 -2.61 17.10
CA TRP A 237 1.82 -3.26 17.47
C TRP A 237 1.61 -4.51 16.62
N SER A 238 1.06 -5.55 17.22
CA SER A 238 0.74 -6.84 16.62
C SER A 238 -0.73 -7.15 16.81
N MET A 239 -1.35 -7.73 15.79
CA MET A 239 -2.69 -8.30 15.89
C MET A 239 -2.55 -9.72 16.43
N GLU A 240 -3.04 -9.97 17.63
CA GLU A 240 -2.87 -11.23 18.35
C GLU A 240 -4.21 -11.85 18.75
N ALA A 241 -4.22 -13.15 18.99
CA ALA A 241 -5.38 -13.83 19.53
C ALA A 241 -5.60 -13.44 20.99
N ARG A 242 -6.84 -13.09 21.35
CA ARG A 242 -7.21 -12.81 22.74
C ARG A 242 -6.96 -14.04 23.61
N PRO A 243 -6.16 -13.94 24.68
CA PRO A 243 -5.85 -15.07 25.56
C PRO A 243 -7.09 -15.76 26.15
N ASN A 244 -8.18 -15.00 26.37
CA ASN A 244 -9.44 -15.46 26.95
C ASN A 244 -10.65 -15.28 26.00
N GLY A 245 -10.40 -15.01 24.71
CA GLY A 245 -11.45 -14.88 23.71
C GLY A 245 -11.75 -16.20 23.02
N GLY A 246 -12.89 -16.28 22.32
CA GLY A 246 -13.10 -17.37 21.35
C GLY A 246 -12.00 -17.36 20.29
N ALA A 247 -11.76 -18.50 19.61
CA ALA A 247 -10.63 -18.73 18.70
C ALA A 247 -10.44 -17.72 17.54
N LEU A 248 -11.41 -16.82 17.32
CA LEU A 248 -11.39 -15.78 16.27
C LEU A 248 -11.31 -14.35 16.83
N ALA A 249 -11.28 -14.18 18.15
CA ALA A 249 -11.26 -12.86 18.77
C ALA A 249 -9.83 -12.32 18.75
N MET A 250 -9.54 -11.46 17.77
CA MET A 250 -8.23 -10.81 17.62
C MET A 250 -8.23 -9.45 18.30
N GLU A 251 -7.10 -9.03 18.86
CA GLU A 251 -6.91 -7.69 19.40
C GLU A 251 -5.52 -7.14 19.13
N TRP A 252 -5.40 -5.82 19.21
CA TRP A 252 -4.10 -5.15 19.11
C TRP A 252 -3.37 -5.23 20.45
N THR A 253 -2.19 -5.84 20.43
CA THR A 253 -1.24 -5.81 21.55
C THR A 253 -0.11 -4.85 21.22
N GLN A 254 0.25 -3.99 22.18
CA GLN A 254 1.45 -3.18 22.05
C GLN A 254 2.66 -4.03 22.36
N GLY A 255 3.52 -4.21 21.37
CA GLY A 255 4.80 -4.88 21.52
C GLY A 255 5.89 -3.91 21.94
N ARG A 256 7.02 -3.97 21.22
CA ARG A 256 8.21 -3.17 21.53
C ARG A 256 7.97 -1.67 21.32
N VAL A 257 8.53 -0.87 22.22
CA VAL A 257 8.60 0.59 22.11
C VAL A 257 10.07 1.00 22.00
N ILE A 258 10.40 1.79 21.00
CA ILE A 258 11.77 2.25 20.71
C ILE A 258 11.84 3.76 20.91
N ASP A 259 12.78 4.24 21.71
CA ASP A 259 13.01 5.68 21.92
C ASP A 259 13.79 6.26 20.72
N LEU A 260 13.14 7.10 19.95
CA LEU A 260 13.73 7.73 18.76
C LEU A 260 14.76 8.81 19.12
N ARG A 261 14.73 9.37 20.34
CA ARG A 261 15.76 10.32 20.82
C ARG A 261 17.16 9.72 20.80
N SER A 262 17.24 8.40 20.97
CA SER A 262 18.50 7.66 20.99
C SER A 262 19.07 7.34 19.61
N LEU A 263 18.29 7.53 18.53
CA LEU A 263 18.66 7.14 17.18
C LEU A 263 19.00 8.38 16.33
N LEU A 264 17.98 9.10 15.85
CA LEU A 264 18.05 10.29 15.00
C LEU A 264 16.70 11.04 15.07
N PRO A 265 16.63 12.35 14.76
CA PRO A 265 15.35 13.07 14.68
C PRO A 265 14.51 12.56 13.49
N VAL A 266 13.70 11.54 13.75
CA VAL A 266 12.75 10.97 12.78
C VAL A 266 11.57 11.93 12.59
N ILE A 267 11.33 12.30 11.34
CA ILE A 267 10.23 13.17 10.92
C ILE A 267 9.01 12.34 10.51
N ASN A 268 9.24 11.21 9.82
CA ASN A 268 8.16 10.42 9.23
C ASN A 268 8.56 8.94 9.02
N LEU A 269 7.55 8.07 8.96
CA LEU A 269 7.69 6.68 8.50
C LEU A 269 7.31 6.61 7.01
N LEU A 270 8.22 6.08 6.19
CA LEU A 270 8.05 5.99 4.74
C LEU A 270 7.42 4.66 4.31
N GLY A 271 7.67 3.58 5.05
CA GLY A 271 7.14 2.27 4.73
C GLY A 271 7.83 1.14 5.47
N PHE A 272 7.51 -0.08 5.07
CA PHE A 272 8.04 -1.31 5.65
C PHE A 272 8.52 -2.25 4.54
N ALA A 273 9.62 -2.96 4.79
CA ALA A 273 10.20 -3.94 3.87
C ALA A 273 10.06 -5.35 4.46
N ASP A 274 9.02 -6.08 4.03
CA ASP A 274 8.59 -7.35 4.63
C ASP A 274 9.69 -8.41 4.71
N GLY A 275 10.48 -8.57 3.63
CA GLY A 275 11.53 -9.59 3.58
C GLY A 275 12.74 -9.34 4.48
N LEU A 276 12.83 -8.17 5.13
CA LEU A 276 13.93 -7.82 6.03
C LEU A 276 13.47 -7.38 7.43
N GLY A 277 12.16 -7.24 7.67
CA GLY A 277 11.65 -6.69 8.92
C GLY A 277 12.06 -5.23 9.18
N MET A 278 12.32 -4.45 8.13
CA MET A 278 12.85 -3.08 8.26
C MET A 278 11.76 -2.02 8.09
N ILE A 279 11.76 -1.02 8.97
CA ILE A 279 10.95 0.19 8.84
C ILE A 279 11.83 1.30 8.27
N LEU A 280 11.38 1.91 7.17
CA LEU A 280 12.05 3.03 6.53
C LEU A 280 11.58 4.33 7.18
N VAL A 281 12.54 5.14 7.61
CA VAL A 281 12.30 6.41 8.29
C VAL A 281 12.92 7.56 7.50
N TRP A 282 12.29 8.73 7.58
CA TRP A 282 12.87 9.98 7.10
C TRP A 282 13.37 10.79 8.30
N THR A 283 14.64 11.18 8.28
CA THR A 283 15.31 12.00 9.29
C THR A 283 15.72 13.38 8.74
N ILE A 284 15.91 14.36 9.63
CA ILE A 284 16.58 15.64 9.29
C ILE A 284 18.09 15.40 9.32
N ASN A 285 18.80 15.84 8.28
CA ASN A 285 20.25 16.05 8.33
C ASN A 285 20.54 17.51 8.66
#